data_AF-A0A2E9H345-F1
#
_entry.id   AF-A0A2E9H345-F1
#
_cell.length_a   1.000
_cell.length_b   1.000
_cell.length_c   1.000
_cell.angle_alpha   90.00
_cell.angle_beta   90.00
_cell.angle_gamma   90.00
#
_symmetry.space_group_name_H-M   'P 1'
#
loop_
_entity.id
_entity.type
_entity.pdbx_description
1 polymer ?
#
loop_
_entity_poly.entity_id
_entity_poly.type
_entity_poly.pdbx_seq_one_letter_code
_entity_poly.pdbx_strand_id
1 'polypeptide(L)'
;MPRGMTLISSVAALAVAATLSLVWINLWQQQQQLQRMQQWQHALLQLKQAQRAFFKQQQRFALNQDELLSAGLLPHRLSFPETAEWRFQPQQHVLLMQTEVALAAPRLLLGDAGNPPAYNWQPPTLTVKVIGYVN
;
A
#
# COMPACT_ATOMS: atom_id res chain seq x y z
N MET A 1 -20.77 -52.28 -23.42
CA MET A 1 -21.34 -51.18 -24.25
C MET A 1 -21.09 -49.87 -23.52
N PRO A 2 -20.04 -49.09 -23.84
CA PRO A 2 -19.89 -47.78 -23.23
C PRO A 2 -20.92 -46.83 -23.85
N ARG A 3 -21.88 -46.38 -23.04
CA ARG A 3 -22.85 -45.36 -23.41
C ARG A 3 -22.07 -44.10 -23.79
N GLY A 4 -22.30 -43.63 -25.01
CA GLY A 4 -21.60 -42.48 -25.59
C GLY A 4 -21.68 -41.26 -24.69
N MET A 5 -20.52 -40.61 -24.49
CA MET A 5 -20.47 -39.22 -24.05
C MET A 5 -21.32 -38.40 -25.02
N THR A 6 -22.50 -37.99 -24.58
CA THR A 6 -23.35 -37.10 -25.35
C THR A 6 -22.69 -35.72 -25.37
N LEU A 7 -22.70 -35.05 -26.52
CA LEU A 7 -22.19 -33.67 -26.68
C LEU A 7 -22.68 -32.73 -25.55
N ILE A 8 -23.89 -32.98 -25.03
CA ILE A 8 -24.50 -32.27 -23.90
C ILE A 8 -23.69 -32.44 -22.60
N SER A 9 -23.18 -33.64 -22.31
CA SER A 9 -22.33 -33.88 -21.14
C SER A 9 -20.99 -33.15 -21.22
N SER A 10 -20.42 -33.05 -22.43
CA SER A 10 -19.18 -32.30 -22.69
C SER A 10 -19.39 -30.79 -22.57
N VAL A 11 -20.52 -30.28 -23.07
CA VAL A 11 -20.89 -28.85 -22.95
C VAL A 11 -21.19 -28.47 -21.50
N ALA A 12 -21.89 -29.33 -20.75
CA ALA A 12 -22.14 -29.11 -19.33
C ALA A 12 -20.83 -29.09 -18.52
N ALA A 13 -19.89 -30.01 -18.81
CA ALA A 13 -18.57 -30.02 -18.17
C ALA A 13 -17.75 -28.76 -18.49
N LEU A 14 -17.80 -28.27 -19.73
CA LEU A 14 -17.14 -27.02 -20.14
C LEU A 14 -17.75 -25.79 -19.46
N ALA A 15 -19.08 -25.74 -19.30
CA ALA A 15 -19.76 -24.64 -18.61
C ALA A 15 -19.40 -24.58 -17.10
N VAL A 16 -19.27 -25.75 -16.46
CA VAL A 16 -18.83 -25.84 -15.06
C VAL A 16 -17.34 -25.48 -14.92
N ALA A 17 -16.49 -25.96 -15.83
CA ALA A 17 -15.07 -25.61 -15.85
C ALA A 17 -14.85 -24.10 -16.07
N ALA A 18 -15.64 -23.47 -16.96
CA ALA A 18 -15.57 -22.04 -17.23
C ALA A 18 -15.98 -21.20 -16.01
N THR A 19 -17.06 -21.58 -15.32
CA THR A 19 -17.51 -20.87 -14.11
C THR A 19 -16.53 -21.04 -12.94
N LEU A 20 -15.99 -22.24 -12.73
CA LEU A 20 -14.93 -22.47 -11.74
C LEU A 20 -13.66 -21.66 -12.05
N SER A 21 -13.27 -21.56 -13.32
CA SER A 21 -12.12 -20.76 -13.75
C SER A 21 -12.34 -19.26 -13.52
N LEU A 22 -13.53 -18.74 -13.82
CA LEU A 22 -13.89 -17.34 -13.56
C LEU A 22 -13.89 -16.99 -12.07
N VAL A 23 -14.42 -17.88 -11.23
CA VAL A 23 -14.39 -17.71 -9.76
C VAL A 23 -12.95 -17.75 -9.25
N TRP A 24 -12.13 -18.68 -9.74
CA TRP A 24 -10.72 -18.77 -9.38
C TRP A 24 -9.93 -17.52 -9.77
N ILE A 25 -10.13 -16.98 -10.97
CA ILE A 25 -9.49 -15.75 -11.44
C ILE A 25 -9.90 -14.57 -10.55
N ASN A 26 -11.19 -14.43 -10.23
CA ASN A 26 -11.66 -13.36 -9.35
C ASN A 26 -11.06 -13.47 -7.94
N LEU A 27 -11.02 -14.67 -7.36
CA LEU A 27 -10.40 -14.91 -6.05
C LEU A 27 -8.91 -14.59 -6.06
N TRP A 28 -8.20 -14.98 -7.13
CA TRP A 28 -6.78 -14.69 -7.29
C TRP A 28 -6.52 -13.18 -7.41
N GLN A 29 -7.32 -12.47 -8.21
CA GLN A 29 -7.23 -11.00 -8.33
C GLN A 29 -7.50 -10.31 -6.98
N GLN A 30 -8.49 -10.77 -6.22
CA GLN A 30 -8.76 -10.27 -4.86
C GLN A 30 -7.57 -10.52 -3.92
N GLN A 31 -6.99 -11.72 -3.96
CA GLN A 31 -5.82 -12.05 -3.14
C GLN A 31 -4.62 -11.17 -3.48
N GLN A 32 -4.39 -10.91 -4.78
CA GLN A 32 -3.34 -9.99 -5.22
C GLN A 32 -3.58 -8.57 -4.72
N GLN A 33 -4.82 -8.07 -4.77
CA GLN A 33 -5.15 -6.75 -4.24
C GLN A 33 -4.89 -6.67 -2.73
N LEU A 34 -5.26 -7.69 -1.97
CA LEU A 34 -4.98 -7.77 -0.52
C LEU A 34 -3.48 -7.76 -0.21
N GLN A 35 -2.69 -8.54 -0.95
CA GLN A 35 -1.24 -8.57 -0.78
C GLN A 35 -0.60 -7.21 -1.07
N ARG A 36 -1.03 -6.53 -2.15
CA ARG A 36 -0.55 -5.17 -2.46
C ARG A 36 -0.90 -4.19 -1.34
N MET A 37 -2.12 -4.24 -0.81
CA MET A 37 -2.53 -3.39 0.31
C MET A 37 -1.68 -3.63 1.56
N GLN A 38 -1.40 -4.89 1.91
CA GLN A 38 -0.55 -5.23 3.06
C GLN A 38 0.89 -4.73 2.88
N GLN A 39 1.49 -4.94 1.71
CA GLN A 39 2.82 -4.43 1.39
C GLN A 39 2.87 -2.91 1.52
N TRP A 40 1.85 -2.24 0.99
CA TRP A 40 1.74 -0.79 1.02
C TRP A 40 1.63 -0.26 2.46
N GLN A 41 0.81 -0.90 3.30
CA GLN A 41 0.69 -0.57 4.72
C GLN A 41 2.00 -0.80 5.48
N HIS A 42 2.66 -1.93 5.25
CA HIS A 42 3.95 -2.24 5.90
C HIS A 42 5.04 -1.24 5.51
N ALA A 43 5.16 -0.91 4.22
CA ALA A 43 6.13 0.08 3.75
C ALA A 43 5.86 1.45 4.38
N LEU A 44 4.59 1.87 4.48
CA LEU A 44 4.25 3.15 5.09
C LEU A 44 4.59 3.18 6.59
N LEU A 45 4.31 2.10 7.32
CA LEU A 45 4.68 1.99 8.73
C LEU A 45 6.19 2.06 8.94
N GLN A 46 6.96 1.34 8.13
CA GLN A 46 8.43 1.39 8.16
C GLN A 46 8.95 2.80 7.89
N LEU A 47 8.40 3.50 6.88
CA LEU A 47 8.78 4.86 6.56
C LEU A 47 8.47 5.84 7.72
N LYS A 48 7.28 5.74 8.33
CA LYS A 48 6.91 6.54 9.50
C LYS A 48 7.84 6.30 10.69
N GLN A 49 8.17 5.05 10.96
CA GLN A 49 9.06 4.68 12.05
C GLN A 49 10.48 5.20 11.80
N ALA A 50 11.01 5.05 10.58
CA ALA A 50 12.31 5.59 10.19
C ALA A 50 12.37 7.11 10.34
N GLN A 51 11.34 7.84 9.88
CA GLN A 51 11.26 9.30 10.04
C GLN A 51 11.22 9.73 11.51
N ARG A 52 10.48 9.01 12.36
CA ARG A 52 10.46 9.26 13.81
C ARG A 52 11.82 8.99 14.46
N ALA A 53 12.48 7.90 14.10
CA ALA A 53 13.81 7.58 14.61
C ALA A 53 14.84 8.64 14.17
N PHE A 54 14.78 9.08 12.91
CA PHE A 54 15.63 10.13 12.39
C PHE A 54 15.41 11.45 13.14
N PHE A 55 14.15 11.83 13.39
CA PHE A 55 13.81 13.01 14.18
C PHE A 55 14.37 12.93 15.61
N LYS A 56 14.29 11.78 16.27
CA LYS A 56 14.87 11.61 17.61
C LYS A 56 16.39 11.79 17.61
N GLN A 57 17.08 11.33 16.58
CA GLN A 57 18.55 11.40 16.48
C GLN A 57 19.06 12.78 16.04
N GLN A 58 18.39 13.39 15.06
CA GLN A 58 18.88 14.60 14.37
C GLN A 58 18.09 15.87 14.74
N GLN A 59 17.04 15.75 15.56
CA GLN A 59 16.10 16.84 15.90
C GLN A 59 15.48 17.53 14.67
N ARG A 60 15.47 16.82 13.53
CA ARG A 60 14.88 17.25 12.25
C ARG A 60 14.37 16.02 11.51
N PHE A 61 13.42 16.18 10.59
CA PHE A 61 13.00 15.10 9.70
C PHE A 61 13.94 14.96 8.50
N ALA A 62 13.93 13.77 7.89
CA ALA A 62 14.62 13.52 6.63
C ALA A 62 13.80 14.07 5.46
N LEU A 63 14.46 14.71 4.50
CA LEU A 63 13.82 15.33 3.33
C LEU A 63 13.58 14.35 2.18
N ASN A 64 14.17 13.16 2.25
CA ASN A 64 14.04 12.10 1.26
C ASN A 64 14.30 10.72 1.91
N GLN A 65 14.05 9.65 1.16
CA GLN A 65 14.34 8.29 1.62
C GLN A 65 15.86 8.01 1.70
N ASP A 66 16.68 8.70 0.89
CA ASP A 66 18.12 8.45 0.81
C ASP A 66 18.84 8.88 2.10
N GLU A 67 18.37 9.92 2.78
CA GLU A 67 18.83 10.33 4.11
C GLU A 67 18.51 9.25 5.17
N LEU A 68 17.33 8.63 5.09
CA LEU A 68 16.94 7.55 6.00
C LEU A 68 17.75 6.28 5.76
N LEU A 69 18.09 5.99 4.49
CA LEU A 69 18.98 4.89 4.12
C LEU A 69 20.40 5.13 4.61
N SER A 70 20.92 6.34 4.40
CA SER A 70 22.26 6.74 4.83
C SER A 70 22.40 6.71 6.36
N ALA A 71 21.32 7.00 7.09
CA ALA A 71 21.26 6.88 8.54
C ALA A 71 21.07 5.44 9.05
N GLY A 72 20.92 4.45 8.15
CA GLY A 72 20.68 3.05 8.52
C GLY A 72 19.31 2.79 9.14
N LEU A 73 18.35 3.71 8.98
CA LEU A 73 17.00 3.60 9.53
C LEU A 73 16.02 2.92 8.57
N LEU A 74 16.40 2.82 7.30
CA LEU A 74 15.72 1.99 6.31
C LEU A 74 16.69 0.92 5.78
N PRO A 75 16.24 -0.33 5.61
CA PRO A 75 17.08 -1.41 5.08
C PRO A 75 17.27 -1.31 3.55
N HIS A 76 16.29 -0.76 2.83
CA HIS A 76 16.32 -0.56 1.38
C HIS A 76 15.29 0.52 1.00
N ARG A 77 15.42 1.09 -0.21
CA ARG A 77 14.47 2.09 -0.71
C ARG A 77 13.09 1.44 -0.83
N LEU A 78 12.10 2.05 -0.18
CA LEU A 78 10.73 1.54 -0.17
C LEU A 78 10.04 1.94 -1.47
N SER A 79 9.62 0.94 -2.23
CA SER A 79 8.83 1.14 -3.45
C SER A 79 7.35 1.00 -3.12
N PHE A 80 6.59 2.02 -3.47
CA PHE A 80 5.15 2.03 -3.35
C PHE A 80 4.59 1.88 -4.76
N PRO A 81 4.08 0.69 -5.14
CA PRO A 81 3.51 0.50 -6.46
C PRO A 81 2.38 1.50 -6.63
N GLU A 82 2.30 2.09 -7.83
CA GLU A 82 1.20 2.97 -8.22
C GLU A 82 1.18 4.36 -7.55
N THR A 83 2.29 4.76 -6.94
CA THR A 83 2.50 6.12 -6.42
C THR A 83 3.65 6.81 -7.12
N ALA A 84 3.57 8.13 -7.25
CA ALA A 84 4.70 8.96 -7.63
C ALA A 84 5.72 9.05 -6.48
N GLU A 85 6.82 9.77 -6.72
CA GLU A 85 7.83 9.98 -5.70
C GLU A 85 7.25 10.67 -4.45
N TRP A 86 7.67 10.19 -3.27
CA TRP A 86 7.26 10.77 -2.00
C TRP A 86 7.99 12.08 -1.74
N ARG A 87 7.22 13.15 -1.55
CA ARG A 87 7.70 14.48 -1.17
C ARG A 87 7.58 14.64 0.34
N PHE A 88 8.69 14.93 1.00
CA PHE A 88 8.74 15.11 2.45
C PHE A 88 8.81 16.61 2.78
N GLN A 89 7.76 17.13 3.42
CA GLN A 89 7.65 18.53 3.81
C GLN A 89 7.66 18.63 5.34
N PRO A 90 8.82 18.90 5.97
CA PRO A 90 8.88 19.13 7.39
C PRO A 90 8.23 20.47 7.78
N GLN A 91 7.48 20.46 8.88
CA GLN A 91 6.80 21.57 9.52
C GLN A 91 7.07 21.50 11.02
N GLN A 92 8.18 22.08 11.48
CA GLN A 92 8.62 22.05 12.89
C GLN A 92 8.70 20.60 13.45
N HIS A 93 7.68 20.17 14.20
CA HIS A 93 7.57 18.86 14.84
C HIS A 93 6.67 17.88 14.07
N VAL A 94 6.21 18.29 12.89
CA VAL A 94 5.36 17.51 12.00
C VAL A 94 6.09 17.33 10.67
N LEU A 95 5.94 16.17 10.06
CA LEU A 95 6.34 15.90 8.69
C LEU A 95 5.09 15.55 7.89
N LEU A 96 4.89 16.25 6.78
CA LEU A 96 3.90 15.89 5.78
C LEU A 96 4.61 15.12 4.67
N MET A 97 4.30 13.83 4.55
CA MET A 97 4.75 13.01 3.44
C MET A 97 3.63 12.98 2.39
N GLN A 98 3.91 13.49 1.20
CA GLN A 98 2.94 13.63 0.12
C GLN A 98 3.33 12.76 -1.05
N THR A 99 2.36 12.13 -1.70
CA THR A 99 2.56 11.44 -2.98
C THR A 99 1.29 11.53 -3.83
N GLU A 100 1.46 11.43 -5.14
CA GLU A 100 0.35 11.28 -6.08
C GLU A 100 0.10 9.78 -6.27
N VAL A 101 -1.14 9.34 -6.14
CA VAL A 101 -1.52 7.94 -6.31
C VAL A 101 -2.35 7.82 -7.57
N ALA A 102 -1.86 7.04 -8.54
CA ALA A 102 -2.43 6.97 -9.89
C ALA A 102 -3.64 6.03 -10.00
N LEU A 103 -4.03 5.33 -8.92
CA LEU A 103 -5.21 4.48 -8.95
C LEU A 103 -6.48 5.18 -8.48
N ALA A 104 -7.60 4.60 -8.91
CA ALA A 104 -8.77 4.39 -8.05
C ALA A 104 -8.33 3.59 -6.81
N ALA A 105 -7.51 4.24 -5.97
CA ALA A 105 -6.69 3.58 -4.99
C ALA A 105 -7.61 2.84 -4.04
N PRO A 106 -7.32 1.57 -3.73
CA PRO A 106 -8.13 0.76 -2.84
C PRO A 106 -8.37 1.62 -1.62
N ARG A 107 -9.65 1.82 -1.23
CA ARG A 107 -10.04 2.55 -0.01
C ARG A 107 -8.96 2.26 1.01
N LEU A 108 -8.06 3.23 1.21
CA LEU A 108 -6.90 3.01 2.04
C LEU A 108 -7.54 2.72 3.39
N LEU A 109 -7.53 1.46 3.80
CA LEU A 109 -7.96 1.02 5.13
C LEU A 109 -6.92 1.49 6.15
N LEU A 110 -6.38 2.68 5.94
CA LEU A 110 -5.66 3.50 6.90
C LEU A 110 -6.73 4.17 7.75
N GLY A 111 -7.55 3.36 8.43
CA GLY A 111 -8.35 3.80 9.54
C GLY A 111 -7.41 4.14 10.70
N ASP A 112 -6.70 5.27 10.61
CA ASP A 112 -6.23 5.93 11.83
C ASP A 112 -7.40 6.77 12.31
N ALA A 113 -8.18 6.19 13.23
CA ALA A 113 -9.15 6.89 14.06
C ALA A 113 -8.45 7.82 15.09
N GLY A 114 -7.39 8.52 14.66
CA GLY A 114 -6.74 9.57 15.43
C GLY A 114 -7.33 10.91 15.03
N ASN A 115 -7.66 11.76 16.00
CA ASN A 115 -8.07 13.13 15.75
C ASN A 115 -6.90 14.06 16.13
N PRO A 116 -6.27 14.78 15.17
CA PRO A 116 -6.60 14.86 13.75
C PRO A 116 -6.10 13.64 12.94
N PRO A 117 -6.75 13.33 11.80
CA PRO A 117 -6.44 12.16 11.00
C PRO A 117 -4.99 12.17 10.53
N ALA A 118 -4.29 11.05 10.74
CA ALA A 118 -2.89 10.88 10.34
C ALA A 118 -2.71 10.79 8.81
N TYR A 119 -3.82 10.75 8.07
CA TYR A 119 -3.88 10.64 6.62
C TYR A 119 -4.95 11.60 6.08
N ASN A 120 -4.61 12.36 5.05
CA ASN A 120 -5.54 13.19 4.29
C ASN A 120 -5.48 12.73 2.83
N TRP A 121 -6.59 12.19 2.33
CA TRP A 121 -6.72 11.75 0.95
C TRP A 121 -7.55 12.77 0.15
N GLN A 122 -6.91 13.44 -0.80
CA GLN A 122 -7.52 14.40 -1.71
C GLN A 122 -7.10 14.03 -3.13
N PRO A 123 -7.89 13.22 -3.87
CA PRO A 123 -7.49 12.70 -5.17
C PRO A 123 -6.94 13.78 -6.09
N PRO A 124 -5.76 13.57 -6.73
CA PRO A 124 -4.93 12.36 -6.73
C PRO A 124 -3.89 12.30 -5.60
N THR A 125 -3.86 13.26 -4.69
CA THR A 125 -2.83 13.45 -3.68
C THR A 125 -3.17 12.74 -2.36
N LEU A 126 -2.22 11.95 -1.87
CA LEU A 126 -2.21 11.43 -0.51
C LEU A 126 -1.23 12.23 0.33
N THR A 127 -1.70 12.77 1.46
CA THR A 127 -0.85 13.38 2.49
C THR A 127 -0.88 12.53 3.75
N VAL A 128 0.30 12.27 4.29
CA VAL A 128 0.50 11.43 5.46
C VAL A 128 1.26 12.24 6.51
N LYS A 129 0.65 12.41 7.68
CA LYS A 129 1.24 13.16 8.78
C LYS A 129 2.08 12.24 9.67
N VAL A 130 3.30 12.66 9.97
CA VAL A 130 4.18 12.04 10.97
C VAL A 130 4.52 13.09 12.03
N ILE A 131 4.34 12.75 13.29
CA ILE A 131 4.68 13.63 14.42
C ILE A 131 5.99 13.13 15.02
N GLY A 132 6.95 14.04 15.19
CA GLY A 132 8.21 13.83 15.86
C GLY A 132 7.99 14.09 17.35
N TYR A 133 8.10 13.05 18.16
CA TYR A 133 8.00 13.19 19.61
C TYR A 133 9.39 13.46 20.17
N VAL A 134 9.54 14.60 20.85
CA VAL A 134 10.65 14.85 21.78
C VAL A 134 10.19 14.25 23.10
N ASN A 135 10.91 13.27 23.64
CA ASN A 135 10.65 12.77 24.99
C ASN A 135 10.96 13.85 26.03
#